data_AF-A0A818RQU3-F1
#
_entry.id   AF-A0A818RQU3-F1
#
_cell.length_a   1.000
_cell.length_b   1.000
_cell.length_c   1.000
_cell.angle_alpha   90.00
_cell.angle_beta   90.00
_cell.angle_gamma   90.00
#
_symmetry.space_group_name_H-M   'P 1'
#
loop_
_entity.id
_entity.type
_entity.pdbx_description
1 polymer ?
#
loop_
_entity_poly.entity_id
_entity_poly.type
_entity_poly.pdbx_seq_one_letter_code
_entity_poly.pdbx_strand_id
1 'polypeptide(L)'
;MKAAEIKSYLEEKYAFLSGAIDKKGYLIITFPSSSSIEKLSGEELKKLLIYLASINSSNGDPRFTFIVDMRQRTWENCKHIFKVLQEQFPYKIEHVYIVKPDGFWDKHKISLGMSKYTFEHSVESLESLTYAIDRNQLTSDLNGIFPYNHIHWLDFRLNLESFVYNSKETLHAYELLYNDLQQTDLSNNVIRAQDAIETHMTVFKDQLSRVNIEPLINDGQHLLNMLKGNNLENENLILKTHQQRTYPLDYFDEARKISLVMDNLRSAKERCFQLWHQKKNRLEQNLQLRLFEQDCDRVNMIFN
;
A
#
# COMPACT_ATOMS: atom_id res chain seq x y z
N MET A 1 -10.31 -0.06 -4.16
CA MET A 1 -10.39 -1.53 -4.28
C MET A 1 -9.13 -2.10 -3.69
N LYS A 2 -9.27 -3.12 -2.84
CA LYS A 2 -8.16 -3.76 -2.12
C LYS A 2 -7.78 -5.08 -2.78
N ALA A 3 -6.53 -5.52 -2.59
CA ALA A 3 -6.02 -6.82 -3.03
C ALA A 3 -6.93 -7.97 -2.57
N ALA A 4 -7.41 -7.91 -1.32
CA ALA A 4 -8.29 -8.92 -0.73
C ALA A 4 -9.62 -9.07 -1.47
N GLU A 5 -10.15 -8.00 -2.08
CA GLU A 5 -11.44 -8.02 -2.81
C GLU A 5 -11.35 -8.71 -4.16
N ILE A 6 -10.14 -8.80 -4.74
CA ILE A 6 -9.87 -9.43 -6.03
C ILE A 6 -8.84 -10.56 -5.92
N LYS A 7 -8.67 -11.11 -4.71
CA LYS A 7 -7.59 -12.06 -4.40
C LYS A 7 -7.60 -13.26 -5.34
N SER A 8 -8.76 -13.82 -5.66
CA SER A 8 -8.89 -14.94 -6.60
C SER A 8 -8.33 -14.63 -7.99
N TYR A 9 -8.52 -13.40 -8.49
CA TYR A 9 -7.98 -12.99 -9.79
C TYR A 9 -6.46 -12.82 -9.75
N LEU A 10 -5.95 -12.36 -8.60
CA LEU A 10 -4.51 -12.23 -8.37
C LEU A 10 -3.86 -13.61 -8.25
N GLU A 11 -4.42 -14.53 -7.45
CA GLU A 11 -3.91 -15.90 -7.27
C GLU A 11 -3.80 -16.69 -8.59
N GLU A 12 -4.79 -16.55 -9.46
CA GLU A 12 -4.79 -17.16 -10.80
C GLU A 12 -3.81 -16.48 -11.78
N LYS A 13 -3.17 -15.38 -11.38
CA LYS A 13 -2.17 -14.64 -12.15
C LYS A 13 -2.64 -14.30 -13.58
N TYR A 14 -3.90 -13.89 -13.74
CA TYR A 14 -4.47 -13.50 -15.04
C TYR A 14 -3.69 -12.36 -15.72
N ALA A 15 -3.20 -11.43 -14.90
CA ALA A 15 -2.24 -10.40 -15.25
C ALA A 15 -1.42 -10.06 -14.00
N PHE A 16 -0.19 -9.57 -14.17
CA PHE A 16 0.63 -9.15 -13.05
C PHE A 16 1.47 -7.91 -13.36
N LEU A 17 1.72 -7.11 -12.33
CA LEU A 17 2.65 -6.00 -12.34
C LEU A 17 3.93 -6.46 -11.64
N SER A 18 5.02 -6.64 -12.40
CA SER A 18 6.28 -7.11 -11.84
C SER A 18 7.07 -6.03 -11.09
N GLY A 19 6.76 -4.76 -11.32
CA GLY A 19 7.59 -3.62 -10.94
C GLY A 19 8.72 -3.34 -11.94
N ALA A 20 8.75 -4.07 -13.06
CA ALA A 20 9.69 -3.82 -14.13
C ALA A 20 9.25 -2.64 -15.01
N ILE A 21 10.23 -2.02 -15.66
CA ILE A 21 10.04 -0.89 -16.59
C ILE A 21 10.58 -1.21 -17.97
N ASP A 22 9.98 -0.61 -19.00
CA ASP A 22 10.55 -0.61 -20.34
C ASP A 22 11.72 0.40 -20.47
N LYS A 23 12.38 0.44 -21.63
CA LYS A 23 13.48 1.37 -21.89
C LYS A 23 13.07 2.86 -21.89
N LYS A 24 11.77 3.16 -21.98
CA LYS A 24 11.22 4.51 -21.87
C LYS A 24 10.84 4.86 -20.43
N GLY A 25 10.92 3.91 -19.49
CA GLY A 25 10.64 4.08 -18.08
C GLY A 25 9.18 3.78 -17.68
N TYR A 26 8.36 3.21 -18.56
CA TYR A 26 6.97 2.87 -18.25
C TYR A 26 6.83 1.50 -17.59
N LEU A 27 5.94 1.40 -16.60
CA LEU A 27 5.69 0.16 -15.87
C LEU A 27 5.10 -0.93 -16.77
N ILE A 28 5.50 -2.17 -16.53
CA ILE A 28 5.10 -3.32 -17.34
C ILE A 28 4.00 -4.13 -16.66
N ILE A 29 2.85 -4.27 -17.32
CA ILE A 29 1.80 -5.23 -16.95
C ILE A 29 1.82 -6.39 -17.94
N THR A 30 1.98 -7.60 -17.42
CA THR A 30 2.10 -8.82 -18.25
C THR A 30 0.88 -9.70 -18.08
N PHE A 31 0.32 -10.15 -19.20
CA PHE A 31 -0.63 -11.25 -19.30
C PHE A 31 0.14 -12.53 -19.67
N PRO A 32 0.39 -13.46 -18.73
CA PRO A 32 1.23 -14.63 -18.97
C PRO A 32 0.53 -15.69 -19.84
N SER A 33 1.26 -16.46 -20.63
CA SER A 33 0.66 -17.49 -21.49
C SER A 33 -0.14 -18.54 -20.71
N SER A 34 0.21 -18.79 -19.44
CA SER A 34 -0.32 -19.88 -18.62
C SER A 34 -1.70 -19.62 -18.00
N SER A 35 -2.20 -18.38 -17.96
CA SER A 35 -3.46 -18.09 -17.26
C SER A 35 -4.69 -18.30 -18.16
N SER A 36 -5.76 -18.88 -17.60
CA SER A 36 -7.06 -19.10 -18.27
C SER A 36 -7.92 -17.84 -18.40
N ILE A 37 -7.39 -16.79 -19.05
CA ILE A 37 -8.03 -15.45 -19.13
C ILE A 37 -9.46 -15.49 -19.70
N GLU A 38 -9.80 -16.50 -20.50
CA GLU A 38 -11.15 -16.76 -21.02
C GLU A 38 -12.21 -16.99 -19.94
N LYS A 39 -11.81 -17.39 -18.72
CA LYS A 39 -12.73 -17.58 -17.59
C LYS A 39 -13.14 -16.25 -16.95
N LEU A 40 -12.38 -15.18 -17.19
CA LEU A 40 -12.59 -13.88 -16.58
C LEU A 40 -13.55 -13.06 -17.45
N SER A 41 -14.61 -12.51 -16.85
CA SER A 41 -15.49 -11.59 -17.58
C SER A 41 -14.81 -10.23 -17.79
N GLY A 42 -15.35 -9.42 -18.71
CA GLY A 42 -14.78 -8.10 -19.00
C GLY A 42 -14.77 -7.15 -17.81
N GLU A 43 -15.79 -7.21 -16.94
CA GLU A 43 -15.84 -6.40 -15.70
C GLU A 43 -14.83 -6.89 -14.66
N GLU A 44 -14.58 -8.20 -14.57
CA GLU A 44 -13.59 -8.76 -13.64
C GLU A 44 -12.17 -8.44 -14.11
N LEU A 45 -11.90 -8.55 -15.41
CA LEU A 45 -10.64 -8.11 -16.01
C LEU A 45 -10.41 -6.62 -15.79
N LYS A 46 -11.44 -5.79 -15.97
CA LYS A 46 -11.40 -4.36 -15.67
C LYS A 46 -11.03 -4.11 -14.20
N LYS A 47 -11.66 -4.82 -13.26
CA LYS A 47 -11.30 -4.71 -11.83
C LYS A 47 -9.82 -5.04 -11.62
N LEU A 48 -9.36 -6.19 -12.11
CA LEU A 48 -7.95 -6.58 -11.99
C LEU A 48 -7.00 -5.49 -12.49
N LEU A 49 -7.25 -4.95 -13.68
CA LEU A 49 -6.40 -3.92 -14.28
C LEU A 49 -6.45 -2.60 -13.53
N ILE A 50 -7.63 -2.15 -13.08
CA ILE A 50 -7.77 -0.94 -12.25
C ILE A 50 -6.96 -1.08 -10.96
N TYR A 51 -7.01 -2.25 -10.31
CA TYR A 51 -6.21 -2.50 -9.12
C TYR A 51 -4.71 -2.44 -9.45
N LEU A 52 -4.25 -3.20 -10.45
CA LEU A 52 -2.82 -3.22 -10.82
C LEU A 52 -2.31 -1.82 -11.18
N ALA A 53 -3.10 -1.03 -11.92
CA ALA A 53 -2.74 0.32 -12.31
C ALA A 53 -2.82 1.35 -11.16
N SER A 54 -3.49 1.02 -10.06
CA SER A 54 -3.52 1.88 -8.86
C SER A 54 -2.24 1.80 -8.04
N ILE A 55 -1.47 0.71 -8.21
CA ILE A 55 -0.17 0.50 -7.59
C ILE A 55 0.82 1.50 -8.22
N ASN A 56 1.57 2.23 -7.39
CA ASN A 56 2.58 3.24 -7.79
C ASN A 56 2.06 4.57 -8.35
N SER A 57 0.83 4.99 -8.01
CA SER A 57 0.25 6.29 -8.41
C SER A 57 0.88 7.53 -7.75
N SER A 58 2.04 7.43 -7.09
CA SER A 58 2.62 8.53 -6.30
C SER A 58 3.17 9.71 -7.12
N ASN A 59 3.40 9.57 -8.44
CA ASN A 59 4.11 10.57 -9.25
C ASN A 59 3.37 11.06 -10.51
N GLY A 60 2.03 10.93 -10.59
CA GLY A 60 1.24 11.47 -11.69
C GLY A 60 0.24 10.47 -12.28
N ASP A 61 -0.09 10.63 -13.57
CA ASP A 61 -0.94 9.68 -14.30
C ASP A 61 -0.07 8.61 -14.97
N PRO A 62 0.05 7.40 -14.38
CA PRO A 62 0.99 6.40 -14.88
C PRO A 62 0.56 5.88 -16.26
N ARG A 63 1.53 5.76 -17.16
CA ARG A 63 1.39 5.05 -18.42
C ARG A 63 2.10 3.70 -18.34
N PHE A 64 1.58 2.72 -19.06
CA PHE A 64 1.95 1.32 -18.96
C PHE A 64 2.30 0.74 -20.32
N THR A 65 3.32 -0.09 -20.31
CA THR A 65 3.61 -1.03 -21.39
C THR A 65 2.97 -2.37 -21.04
N PHE A 66 2.17 -2.92 -21.95
CA PHE A 66 1.52 -4.21 -21.77
C PHE A 66 2.24 -5.29 -22.57
N ILE A 67 2.42 -6.45 -21.97
CA ILE A 67 2.90 -7.66 -22.66
C ILE A 67 1.76 -8.67 -22.64
N VAL A 68 1.27 -9.05 -23.82
CA VAL A 68 0.28 -10.11 -23.97
C VAL A 68 0.96 -11.34 -24.55
N ASP A 69 1.26 -12.31 -23.70
CA ASP A 69 1.90 -13.54 -24.12
C ASP A 69 0.86 -14.53 -24.69
N MET A 70 0.90 -14.67 -26.01
CA MET A 70 -0.03 -15.46 -26.80
C MET A 70 0.52 -16.83 -27.21
N ARG A 71 1.70 -17.24 -26.73
CA ARG A 71 2.34 -18.51 -27.12
C ARG A 71 1.48 -19.75 -26.89
N GLN A 72 0.59 -19.71 -25.90
CA GLN A 72 -0.35 -20.80 -25.57
C GLN A 72 -1.82 -20.36 -25.66
N ARG A 73 -2.13 -19.27 -26.40
CA ARG A 73 -3.47 -18.66 -26.42
C ARG A 73 -3.99 -18.45 -27.86
N THR A 74 -5.29 -18.20 -27.97
CA THR A 74 -5.96 -17.90 -29.24
C THR A 74 -6.18 -16.41 -29.42
N TRP A 75 -6.27 -15.93 -30.67
CA TRP A 75 -6.55 -14.53 -31.00
C TRP A 75 -7.82 -13.97 -30.31
N GLU A 76 -8.84 -14.80 -30.05
CA GLU A 76 -10.04 -14.37 -29.31
C GLU A 76 -9.72 -13.96 -27.86
N ASN A 77 -8.77 -14.64 -27.19
CA ASN A 77 -8.30 -14.23 -25.86
C ASN A 77 -7.67 -12.83 -25.89
N CYS A 78 -6.91 -12.53 -26.95
CA CYS A 78 -6.29 -11.21 -27.13
C CYS A 78 -7.34 -10.11 -27.37
N LYS A 79 -8.34 -10.36 -28.22
CA LYS A 79 -9.44 -9.41 -28.47
C LYS A 79 -10.16 -9.00 -27.19
N HIS A 80 -10.38 -9.97 -26.27
CA HIS A 80 -10.99 -9.70 -24.98
C HIS A 80 -10.17 -8.69 -24.16
N ILE A 81 -8.86 -8.95 -24.02
CA ILE A 81 -7.93 -8.05 -23.34
C ILE A 81 -7.92 -6.66 -23.99
N PHE A 82 -7.77 -6.62 -25.31
CA PHE A 82 -7.71 -5.37 -26.08
C PHE A 82 -8.98 -4.53 -25.96
N LYS A 83 -10.16 -5.17 -25.91
CA LYS A 83 -11.43 -4.47 -25.69
C LYS A 83 -11.43 -3.77 -24.33
N VAL A 84 -11.06 -4.47 -23.26
CA VAL A 84 -11.02 -3.87 -21.91
C VAL A 84 -9.95 -2.78 -21.83
N LEU A 85 -8.79 -2.97 -22.44
CA LEU A 85 -7.73 -1.95 -22.50
C LEU A 85 -8.20 -0.66 -23.20
N GLN A 86 -8.84 -0.77 -24.36
CA GLN A 86 -9.39 0.38 -25.09
C GLN A 86 -10.45 1.14 -24.28
N GLU A 87 -11.32 0.41 -23.59
CA GLU A 87 -12.43 1.00 -22.83
C GLU A 87 -11.97 1.64 -21.50
N GLN A 88 -10.93 1.09 -20.86
CA GLN A 88 -10.53 1.47 -19.49
C GLN A 88 -9.22 2.25 -19.42
N PHE A 89 -8.31 2.09 -20.39
CA PHE A 89 -6.96 2.66 -20.38
C PHE A 89 -6.59 3.46 -21.65
N PRO A 90 -7.50 4.13 -22.38
CA PRO A 90 -7.20 4.69 -23.71
C PRO A 90 -6.03 5.69 -23.74
N TYR A 91 -5.72 6.34 -22.61
CA TYR A 91 -4.60 7.30 -22.48
C TYR A 91 -3.45 6.81 -21.60
N LYS A 92 -3.63 5.67 -20.94
CA LYS A 92 -2.63 5.07 -20.03
C LYS A 92 -1.79 4.00 -20.72
N ILE A 93 -2.10 3.64 -21.96
CA ILE A 93 -1.32 2.68 -22.73
C ILE A 93 -0.20 3.45 -23.43
N GLU A 94 1.05 3.08 -23.15
CA GLU A 94 2.18 3.43 -24.00
C GLU A 94 2.22 2.49 -25.20
N HIS A 95 2.34 1.18 -24.96
CA HIS A 95 2.44 0.18 -26.02
C HIS A 95 1.87 -1.17 -25.58
N VAL A 96 1.34 -1.97 -26.51
CA VAL A 96 0.96 -3.36 -26.26
C VAL A 96 1.78 -4.31 -27.16
N TYR A 97 2.69 -5.06 -26.55
CA TYR A 97 3.48 -6.10 -27.21
C TYR A 97 2.75 -7.44 -27.16
N ILE A 98 2.46 -8.01 -28.33
CA ILE A 98 1.88 -9.35 -28.45
C ILE A 98 3.02 -10.33 -28.72
N VAL A 99 3.32 -11.21 -27.76
CA VAL A 99 4.34 -12.26 -27.94
C VAL A 99 3.69 -13.47 -28.59
N LYS A 100 4.14 -13.82 -29.79
CA LYS A 100 3.59 -14.95 -30.56
C LYS A 100 4.44 -16.22 -30.40
N PRO A 101 3.88 -17.42 -30.61
CA PRO A 101 4.69 -18.62 -30.78
C PRO A 101 5.49 -18.59 -32.09
N ASP A 102 6.56 -19.41 -32.15
CA ASP A 102 7.33 -19.61 -33.37
C ASP A 102 6.50 -20.33 -34.43
N GLY A 103 6.68 -19.95 -35.70
CA GLY A 103 5.86 -20.51 -36.79
C GLY A 103 4.40 -20.05 -36.80
N PHE A 104 4.07 -18.91 -36.21
CA PHE A 104 2.72 -18.32 -36.31
C PHE A 104 2.52 -17.62 -37.66
N TRP A 105 1.86 -18.31 -38.62
CA TRP A 105 1.74 -17.89 -40.02
C TRP A 105 0.55 -16.95 -40.34
N ASP A 106 -0.43 -16.82 -39.44
CA ASP A 106 -1.66 -16.03 -39.67
C ASP A 106 -1.50 -14.52 -39.33
N LYS A 107 -0.37 -13.90 -39.70
CA LYS A 107 -0.08 -12.46 -39.45
C LYS A 107 -1.19 -11.54 -39.98
N HIS A 108 -1.80 -11.88 -41.12
CA HIS A 108 -2.87 -11.09 -41.73
C HIS A 108 -4.17 -11.06 -40.90
N LYS A 109 -4.56 -12.16 -40.25
CA LYS A 109 -5.80 -12.22 -39.44
C LYS A 109 -5.71 -11.36 -38.18
N ILE A 110 -4.53 -11.31 -37.55
CA ILE A 110 -4.28 -10.43 -36.40
C ILE A 110 -4.32 -8.98 -36.85
N SER A 111 -3.56 -8.60 -37.89
CA SER A 111 -3.49 -7.22 -38.37
C SER A 111 -4.87 -6.61 -38.70
N LEU A 112 -5.75 -7.37 -39.37
CA LEU A 112 -7.12 -6.94 -39.66
C LEU A 112 -7.95 -6.68 -38.39
N GLY A 113 -7.85 -7.57 -37.40
CA GLY A 113 -8.59 -7.44 -36.14
C GLY A 113 -8.07 -6.35 -35.21
N MET A 114 -6.83 -5.89 -35.42
CA MET A 114 -6.15 -4.89 -34.60
C MET A 114 -6.44 -3.44 -35.04
N SER A 115 -6.79 -3.23 -36.31
CA SER A 115 -7.02 -1.90 -36.93
C SER A 115 -8.06 -1.01 -36.24
N LYS A 116 -8.96 -1.60 -35.44
CA LYS A 116 -10.02 -0.90 -34.71
C LYS A 116 -9.58 -0.34 -33.34
N TYR A 117 -8.41 -0.73 -32.85
CA TYR A 117 -7.88 -0.28 -31.56
C TYR A 117 -6.94 0.91 -31.77
N THR A 118 -7.08 1.96 -30.96
CA THR A 118 -6.40 3.25 -31.20
C THR A 118 -5.04 3.36 -30.52
N PHE A 119 -4.72 2.47 -29.59
CA PHE A 119 -3.43 2.45 -28.90
C PHE A 119 -2.35 1.74 -29.71
N GLU A 120 -1.08 2.11 -29.44
CA GLU A 120 0.09 1.54 -30.11
C GLU A 120 0.28 0.06 -29.74
N HIS A 121 0.55 -0.78 -30.73
CA HIS A 121 0.69 -2.21 -30.55
C HIS A 121 1.58 -2.84 -31.61
N SER A 122 2.27 -3.92 -31.27
CA SER A 122 3.06 -4.70 -32.23
C SER A 122 3.08 -6.19 -31.88
N VAL A 123 3.36 -7.03 -32.89
CA VAL A 123 3.51 -8.47 -32.70
C VAL A 123 4.99 -8.81 -32.76
N GLU A 124 5.54 -9.28 -31.65
CA GLU A 124 6.97 -9.52 -31.48
C GLU A 124 7.29 -10.99 -31.19
N SER A 125 8.47 -11.43 -31.59
CA SER A 125 9.13 -12.63 -31.04
C SER A 125 9.69 -12.33 -29.64
N LEU A 126 9.97 -13.36 -28.83
CA LEU A 126 10.64 -13.19 -27.54
C LEU A 126 11.99 -12.47 -27.67
N GLU A 127 12.76 -12.76 -28.71
CA GLU A 127 14.08 -12.18 -28.95
C GLU A 127 13.96 -10.67 -29.21
N SER A 128 13.04 -10.29 -30.10
CA SER A 128 12.79 -8.89 -30.47
C SER A 128 12.23 -8.03 -29.34
N LEU A 129 11.57 -8.63 -28.33
CA LEU A 129 11.10 -7.89 -27.16
C LEU A 129 12.25 -7.18 -26.42
N THR A 130 13.46 -7.72 -26.52
CA THR A 130 14.66 -7.13 -25.90
C THR A 130 15.09 -5.80 -26.50
N TYR A 131 14.60 -5.45 -27.69
CA TYR A 131 14.84 -4.13 -28.28
C TYR A 131 14.10 -3.03 -27.51
N ALA A 132 12.91 -3.33 -26.97
CA ALA A 132 12.09 -2.38 -26.23
C ALA A 132 12.25 -2.48 -24.70
N ILE A 133 12.54 -3.67 -24.19
CA ILE A 133 12.61 -3.96 -22.74
C ILE A 133 13.91 -4.69 -22.44
N ASP A 134 14.73 -4.20 -21.51
CA ASP A 134 15.98 -4.87 -21.17
C ASP A 134 15.74 -6.26 -20.57
N ARG A 135 16.66 -7.20 -20.80
CA ARG A 135 16.55 -8.58 -20.26
C ARG A 135 16.44 -8.61 -18.74
N ASN A 136 17.06 -7.65 -18.05
CA ASN A 136 16.96 -7.52 -16.60
C ASN A 136 15.62 -6.94 -16.11
N GLN A 137 14.73 -6.54 -17.01
CA GLN A 137 13.36 -6.07 -16.76
C GLN A 137 12.29 -7.05 -17.32
N LEU A 138 12.72 -8.14 -17.95
CA LEU A 138 11.84 -9.23 -18.38
C LEU A 138 11.87 -10.38 -17.36
N THR A 139 10.72 -10.97 -17.08
CA THR A 139 10.63 -12.18 -16.24
C THR A 139 11.17 -13.40 -16.98
N SER A 140 11.49 -14.47 -16.23
CA SER A 140 12.11 -15.68 -16.79
C SER A 140 11.26 -16.39 -17.84
N ASP A 141 9.94 -16.33 -17.73
CA ASP A 141 8.99 -16.84 -18.73
C ASP A 141 9.09 -16.10 -20.08
N LEU A 142 9.60 -14.87 -20.08
CA LEU A 142 9.83 -14.04 -21.26
C LEU A 142 11.32 -13.96 -21.66
N ASN A 143 12.12 -14.98 -21.32
CA ASN A 143 13.57 -15.05 -21.57
C ASN A 143 14.40 -13.93 -20.92
N GLY A 144 13.89 -13.36 -19.83
CA GLY A 144 14.62 -12.38 -19.02
C GLY A 144 15.20 -12.94 -17.72
N ILE A 145 15.74 -12.05 -16.90
CA ILE A 145 16.38 -12.35 -15.61
C ILE A 145 15.83 -11.50 -14.45
N PHE A 146 14.73 -10.76 -14.66
CA PHE A 146 14.07 -9.99 -13.61
C PHE A 146 13.49 -10.95 -12.54
N PRO A 147 13.87 -10.82 -11.26
CA PRO A 147 13.55 -11.79 -10.21
C PRO A 147 12.12 -11.58 -9.66
N TYR A 148 11.09 -11.82 -10.48
CA TYR A 148 9.70 -11.72 -10.03
C TYR A 148 9.19 -13.02 -9.41
N ASN A 149 8.74 -12.97 -8.16
CA ASN A 149 8.01 -14.05 -7.50
C ASN A 149 6.58 -13.61 -7.21
N HIS A 150 5.63 -14.22 -7.92
CA HIS A 150 4.22 -13.84 -7.83
C HIS A 150 3.59 -14.14 -6.47
N ILE A 151 3.91 -15.29 -5.86
CA ILE A 151 3.38 -15.70 -4.56
C ILE A 151 3.85 -14.72 -3.48
N HIS A 152 5.14 -14.42 -3.48
CA HIS A 152 5.72 -13.44 -2.56
C HIS A 152 5.13 -12.04 -2.77
N TRP A 153 4.99 -11.61 -4.02
CA TRP A 153 4.38 -10.31 -4.34
C TRP A 153 2.94 -10.22 -3.80
N LEU A 154 2.13 -11.24 -4.02
CA LEU A 154 0.74 -11.27 -3.58
C LEU A 154 0.63 -11.25 -2.05
N ASP A 155 1.41 -12.09 -1.38
CA ASP A 155 1.45 -12.14 0.09
C ASP A 155 1.87 -10.78 0.67
N PHE A 156 2.93 -10.17 0.10
CA PHE A 156 3.36 -8.83 0.49
C PHE A 156 2.25 -7.78 0.30
N ARG A 157 1.53 -7.79 -0.84
CA ARG A 157 0.45 -6.81 -1.09
C ARG A 157 -0.73 -6.98 -0.13
N LEU A 158 -1.14 -8.21 0.16
CA LEU A 158 -2.23 -8.48 1.11
C LEU A 158 -1.87 -7.99 2.51
N ASN A 159 -0.66 -8.32 2.98
CA ASN A 159 -0.18 -7.89 4.30
C ASN A 159 0.00 -6.36 4.36
N LEU A 160 0.55 -5.74 3.32
CA LEU A 160 0.77 -4.30 3.26
C LEU A 160 -0.56 -3.52 3.34
N GLU A 161 -1.56 -3.92 2.55
CA GLU A 161 -2.84 -3.22 2.53
C GLU A 161 -3.64 -3.40 3.83
N SER A 162 -3.53 -4.58 4.46
CA SER A 162 -4.07 -4.83 5.80
C SER A 162 -3.39 -3.93 6.83
N PHE A 163 -2.06 -3.89 6.84
CA PHE A 163 -1.26 -3.05 7.73
C PHE A 163 -1.61 -1.56 7.58
N VAL A 164 -1.66 -1.04 6.35
CA VAL A 164 -2.01 0.36 6.09
C VAL A 164 -3.41 0.69 6.58
N TYR A 165 -4.39 -0.18 6.31
CA TYR A 165 -5.76 0.02 6.75
C TYR A 165 -5.87 0.04 8.28
N ASN A 166 -5.33 -0.97 8.96
CA ASN A 166 -5.42 -1.09 10.41
C ASN A 166 -4.61 0.01 11.13
N SER A 167 -3.49 0.44 10.56
CA SER A 167 -2.71 1.57 11.06
C SER A 167 -3.48 2.88 10.99
N LYS A 168 -4.21 3.12 9.89
CA LYS A 168 -5.06 4.29 9.75
C LYS A 168 -6.18 4.32 10.81
N GLU A 169 -6.87 3.21 11.01
CA GLU A 169 -7.92 3.11 12.04
C GLU A 169 -7.35 3.35 13.45
N THR A 170 -6.17 2.80 13.73
CA THR A 170 -5.51 2.97 15.03
C THR A 170 -5.02 4.40 15.27
N LEU A 171 -4.45 5.05 14.24
CA LEU A 171 -4.07 6.46 14.32
C LEU A 171 -5.30 7.34 14.56
N HIS A 172 -6.41 7.07 13.87
CA HIS A 172 -7.66 7.79 14.08
C HIS A 172 -8.21 7.61 15.50
N ALA A 173 -8.12 6.39 16.06
CA ALA A 173 -8.51 6.15 17.45
C ALA A 173 -7.66 6.97 18.45
N TYR A 174 -6.35 7.10 18.21
CA TYR A 174 -5.50 7.98 19.01
C TYR A 174 -5.84 9.46 18.84
N GLU A 175 -6.20 9.91 17.63
CA GLU A 175 -6.64 11.29 17.39
C GLU A 175 -7.91 11.64 18.16
N LEU A 176 -8.92 10.74 18.15
CA LEU A 176 -10.14 10.92 18.94
C LEU A 176 -9.82 11.00 20.44
N LEU A 177 -9.02 10.06 20.94
CA LEU A 177 -8.62 10.03 22.35
C LEU A 177 -7.81 11.28 22.75
N TYR A 178 -6.95 11.77 21.86
CA TYR A 178 -6.21 13.00 22.08
C TYR A 178 -7.15 14.20 22.23
N ASN A 179 -8.15 14.32 21.35
CA ASN A 179 -9.14 15.40 21.42
C ASN A 179 -9.97 15.34 22.71
N ASP A 180 -10.39 14.15 23.14
CA ASP A 180 -11.12 13.98 24.41
C ASP A 180 -10.25 14.32 25.62
N LEU A 181 -8.96 13.94 25.58
CA LEU A 181 -8.01 14.29 26.61
C LEU A 181 -7.77 15.80 26.70
N GLN A 182 -7.76 16.52 25.58
CA GLN A 182 -7.59 17.98 25.59
C GLN A 182 -8.73 18.71 26.32
N GLN A 183 -9.96 18.19 26.29
CA GLN A 183 -11.08 18.80 26.99
C GLN A 183 -10.84 18.75 28.50
N THR A 184 -10.58 19.89 29.14
CA THR A 184 -10.30 19.95 30.58
C THR A 184 -11.18 21.00 31.23
N ASP A 185 -12.23 20.55 31.90
CA ASP A 185 -13.02 21.38 32.79
C ASP A 185 -12.48 21.26 34.21
N LEU A 186 -11.98 22.36 34.74
CA LEU A 186 -11.55 22.45 36.13
C LEU A 186 -12.75 22.68 37.03
N SER A 187 -12.77 22.01 38.18
CA SER A 187 -13.86 22.14 39.14
C SER A 187 -13.62 23.30 40.11
N ASN A 188 -14.73 23.93 40.51
CA ASN A 188 -14.76 24.95 41.57
C ASN A 188 -15.09 24.36 42.95
N ASN A 189 -15.25 23.03 43.07
CA ASN A 189 -15.56 22.34 44.32
C ASN A 189 -14.68 21.09 44.48
N VAL A 190 -14.22 20.83 45.71
CA VAL A 190 -13.38 19.69 46.12
C VAL A 190 -13.96 18.34 45.67
N ILE A 191 -15.25 18.08 45.90
CA ILE A 191 -15.89 16.79 45.56
C ILE A 191 -15.81 16.55 44.05
N ARG A 192 -16.24 17.53 43.25
CA ARG A 192 -16.17 17.46 41.79
C ARG A 192 -14.74 17.39 41.25
N ALA A 193 -13.76 17.99 41.93
CA ALA A 193 -12.35 17.88 41.57
C ALA A 193 -11.82 16.45 41.83
N GLN A 194 -12.24 15.81 42.92
CA GLN A 194 -11.95 14.41 43.22
C GLN A 194 -12.58 13.48 42.18
N ASP A 195 -13.87 13.66 41.86
CA ASP A 195 -14.59 12.88 40.84
C ASP A 195 -13.91 12.99 39.45
N ALA A 196 -13.43 14.19 39.09
CA ALA A 196 -12.72 14.42 37.84
C ALA A 196 -11.38 13.67 37.79
N ILE A 197 -10.63 13.62 38.89
CA ILE A 197 -9.39 12.83 38.99
C ILE A 197 -9.71 11.34 38.87
N GLU A 198 -10.73 10.85 39.59
CA GLU A 198 -11.11 9.44 39.56
C GLU A 198 -11.52 9.01 38.14
N THR A 199 -12.38 9.80 37.50
CA THR A 199 -12.78 9.58 36.09
C THR A 199 -11.56 9.55 35.17
N HIS A 200 -10.62 10.48 35.35
CA HIS A 200 -9.41 10.56 34.55
C HIS A 200 -8.47 9.35 34.74
N MET A 201 -8.33 8.89 35.98
CA MET A 201 -7.47 7.77 36.34
C MET A 201 -8.04 6.41 35.94
N THR A 202 -9.36 6.31 35.79
CA THR A 202 -10.07 5.07 35.46
C THR A 202 -10.43 4.99 33.98
N VAL A 203 -11.31 5.89 33.50
CA VAL A 203 -11.88 5.85 32.15
C VAL A 203 -10.82 6.07 31.09
N PHE A 204 -10.08 7.18 31.15
CA PHE A 204 -9.10 7.51 30.12
C PHE A 204 -7.89 6.56 30.14
N LYS A 205 -7.51 6.05 31.32
CA LYS A 205 -6.43 5.06 31.44
C LYS A 205 -6.83 3.71 30.81
N ASP A 206 -8.07 3.27 31.02
CA ASP A 206 -8.61 2.08 30.36
C ASP A 206 -8.65 2.26 28.84
N GLN A 207 -9.16 3.39 28.35
CA GLN A 207 -9.17 3.71 26.91
C GLN A 207 -7.77 3.70 26.29
N LEU A 208 -6.77 4.32 26.93
CA LEU A 208 -5.37 4.28 26.48
C LEU A 208 -4.80 2.87 26.41
N SER A 209 -5.20 2.00 27.32
CA SER A 209 -4.70 0.62 27.41
C SER A 209 -5.34 -0.30 26.36
N ARG A 210 -6.55 0.02 25.89
CA ARG A 210 -7.25 -0.76 24.86
C ARG A 210 -6.65 -0.59 23.47
N VAL A 211 -6.02 0.55 23.17
CA VAL A 211 -5.39 0.79 21.88
C VAL A 211 -4.00 0.15 21.87
N ASN A 212 -3.91 -1.06 21.32
CA ASN A 212 -2.66 -1.81 21.24
C ASN A 212 -2.01 -1.69 19.85
N ILE A 213 -0.82 -1.06 19.80
CA ILE A 213 -0.05 -0.93 18.56
C ILE A 213 0.88 -2.11 18.27
N GLU A 214 1.17 -2.99 19.24
CA GLU A 214 2.22 -4.01 19.06
C GLU A 214 1.97 -4.98 17.90
N PRO A 215 0.73 -5.46 17.64
CA PRO A 215 0.46 -6.26 16.45
C PRO A 215 0.84 -5.51 15.16
N LEU A 216 0.54 -4.22 15.07
CA LEU A 216 0.87 -3.41 13.89
C LEU A 216 2.37 -3.15 13.76
N ILE A 217 3.08 -2.96 14.87
CA ILE A 217 4.54 -2.86 14.84
C ILE A 217 5.16 -4.17 14.35
N ASN A 218 4.64 -5.32 14.79
CA ASN A 218 5.09 -6.62 14.31
C ASN A 218 4.77 -6.84 12.82
N ASP A 219 3.57 -6.48 12.37
CA ASP A 219 3.18 -6.53 10.96
C ASP A 219 4.11 -5.66 10.09
N GLY A 220 4.40 -4.43 10.54
CA GLY A 220 5.32 -3.53 9.85
C GLY A 220 6.76 -4.07 9.80
N GLN A 221 7.25 -4.68 10.88
CA GLN A 221 8.56 -5.35 10.89
C GLN A 221 8.59 -6.56 9.96
N HIS A 222 7.53 -7.37 9.95
CA HIS A 222 7.39 -8.50 9.04
C HIS A 222 7.45 -8.04 7.58
N LEU A 223 6.70 -7.00 7.21
CA LEU A 223 6.74 -6.41 5.87
C LEU A 223 8.14 -5.92 5.48
N LEU A 224 8.85 -5.24 6.39
CA LEU A 224 10.24 -4.83 6.15
C LEU A 224 11.17 -6.02 5.94
N ASN A 225 10.96 -7.13 6.66
CA ASN A 225 11.73 -8.35 6.49
C ASN A 225 11.42 -9.04 5.15
N MET A 226 10.17 -9.04 4.69
CA MET A 226 9.81 -9.53 3.35
C MET A 226 10.52 -8.72 2.25
N LEU A 227 10.64 -7.40 2.42
CA LEU A 227 11.40 -6.55 1.50
C LEU A 227 12.90 -6.87 1.52
N LYS A 228 13.48 -7.16 2.70
CA LYS A 228 14.90 -7.52 2.86
C LYS A 228 15.25 -8.93 2.37
N GLY A 229 14.35 -9.88 2.54
CA GLY A 229 14.47 -11.28 2.09
C GLY A 229 14.58 -11.44 0.57
N ASN A 230 14.38 -10.36 -0.19
CA ASN A 230 14.68 -10.27 -1.62
C ASN A 230 16.13 -9.79 -1.92
N ASN A 231 17.05 -9.88 -0.94
CA ASN A 231 18.47 -9.48 -0.96
C ASN A 231 18.77 -7.98 -0.79
N LEU A 232 18.53 -7.46 0.42
CA LEU A 232 19.13 -6.20 0.91
C LEU A 232 20.31 -6.43 1.88
N GLU A 233 21.06 -7.53 1.76
CA GLU A 233 22.27 -7.72 2.58
C GLU A 233 23.46 -6.82 2.15
N ASN A 234 23.32 -6.08 1.05
CA ASN A 234 24.37 -5.20 0.53
C ASN A 234 23.88 -3.76 0.30
N GLU A 235 23.52 -3.05 1.37
CA GLU A 235 23.25 -1.59 1.33
C GLU A 235 24.42 -0.79 0.68
N ASN A 236 25.65 -1.31 0.73
CA ASN A 236 26.84 -0.65 0.19
C ASN A 236 27.03 -0.76 -1.34
N LEU A 237 26.30 -1.64 -2.04
CA LEU A 237 26.40 -1.80 -3.51
C LEU A 237 25.35 -0.97 -4.27
N ILE A 238 24.18 -0.73 -3.67
CA ILE A 238 23.04 -0.11 -4.36
C ILE A 238 23.25 1.40 -4.58
N LEU A 239 24.06 2.05 -3.74
CA LEU A 239 24.38 3.48 -3.85
C LEU A 239 25.43 3.81 -4.91
N LYS A 240 26.16 2.82 -5.45
CA LYS A 240 27.33 3.07 -6.33
C LYS A 240 27.07 2.93 -7.82
N THR A 241 25.93 2.40 -8.24
CA THR A 241 25.64 2.22 -9.67
C THR A 241 24.22 2.64 -9.99
N HIS A 242 24.07 3.87 -10.50
CA HIS A 242 22.85 4.37 -11.14
C HIS A 242 22.37 3.53 -12.35
N GLN A 243 23.08 2.46 -12.73
CA GLN A 243 22.84 1.65 -13.92
C GLN A 243 22.51 0.16 -13.63
N GLN A 244 22.47 -0.27 -12.36
CA GLN A 244 22.08 -1.65 -11.99
C GLN A 244 21.02 -1.61 -10.89
N ARG A 245 19.82 -1.11 -11.24
CA ARG A 245 18.64 -1.29 -10.40
C ARG A 245 18.04 -2.65 -10.69
N THR A 246 18.48 -3.66 -9.94
CA THR A 246 17.92 -5.03 -9.97
C THR A 246 16.61 -5.14 -9.15
N TYR A 247 16.14 -4.04 -8.59
CA TYR A 247 14.96 -3.96 -7.73
C TYR A 247 14.02 -2.85 -8.22
N PRO A 248 12.69 -3.04 -8.14
CA PRO A 248 11.75 -1.97 -8.40
C PRO A 248 12.08 -0.78 -7.48
N LEU A 249 12.16 0.44 -8.01
CA LEU A 249 12.33 1.67 -7.21
C LEU A 249 11.34 1.71 -6.03
N ASP A 250 10.17 1.11 -6.24
CA ASP A 250 9.04 1.08 -5.32
C ASP A 250 9.39 0.45 -3.96
N TYR A 251 10.25 -0.58 -3.90
CA TYR A 251 10.47 -1.32 -2.64
C TYR A 251 11.17 -0.46 -1.55
N PHE A 252 12.03 0.47 -1.96
CA PHE A 252 12.69 1.40 -1.03
C PHE A 252 11.73 2.46 -0.51
N ASP A 253 10.90 3.01 -1.39
CA ASP A 253 9.89 3.98 -0.98
C ASP A 253 8.80 3.31 -0.12
N GLU A 254 8.49 2.05 -0.38
CA GLU A 254 7.52 1.29 0.41
C GLU A 254 8.09 1.06 1.82
N ALA A 255 9.37 0.65 1.91
CA ALA A 255 10.04 0.46 3.19
C ALA A 255 10.03 1.73 4.04
N ARG A 256 10.34 2.89 3.43
CA ARG A 256 10.28 4.19 4.10
C ARG A 256 8.87 4.52 4.58
N LYS A 257 7.85 4.30 3.74
CA LYS A 257 6.44 4.53 4.12
C LYS A 257 6.02 3.64 5.29
N ILE A 258 6.41 2.36 5.28
CA ILE A 258 6.13 1.41 6.37
C ILE A 258 6.78 1.89 7.68
N SER A 259 8.07 2.25 7.64
CA SER A 259 8.78 2.81 8.79
C SER A 259 8.11 4.08 9.32
N LEU A 260 7.76 5.01 8.44
CA LEU A 260 7.08 6.25 8.81
C LEU A 260 5.73 5.99 9.50
N VAL A 261 4.95 5.03 9.01
CA VAL A 261 3.67 4.66 9.65
C VAL A 261 3.89 4.09 11.05
N MET A 262 4.88 3.22 11.23
CA MET A 262 5.23 2.68 12.56
C MET A 262 5.67 3.78 13.53
N ASP A 263 6.47 4.74 13.06
CA ASP A 263 6.90 5.87 13.88
C ASP A 263 5.72 6.77 14.25
N ASN A 264 4.82 7.04 13.31
CA ASN A 264 3.58 7.78 13.57
C ASN A 264 2.70 7.09 14.62
N LEU A 265 2.57 5.76 14.59
CA LEU A 265 1.83 5.00 15.60
C LEU A 265 2.46 5.15 16.99
N ARG A 266 3.79 5.04 17.09
CA ARG A 266 4.53 5.23 18.34
C ARG A 266 4.36 6.65 18.87
N SER A 267 4.54 7.66 18.02
CA SER A 267 4.39 9.07 18.39
C SER A 267 2.96 9.43 18.77
N ALA A 268 1.94 8.87 18.11
CA ALA A 268 0.54 9.09 18.48
C ALA A 268 0.25 8.52 19.88
N LYS A 269 0.69 7.28 20.15
CA LYS A 269 0.61 6.67 21.48
C LYS A 269 1.30 7.55 22.53
N GLU A 270 2.57 7.90 22.29
CA GLU A 270 3.36 8.69 23.24
C GLU A 270 2.71 10.04 23.56
N ARG A 271 2.23 10.77 22.54
CA ARG A 271 1.54 12.06 22.72
C ARG A 271 0.30 11.93 23.60
N CYS A 272 -0.52 10.89 23.43
CA CYS A 272 -1.70 10.68 24.27
C CYS A 272 -1.32 10.35 25.72
N PHE A 273 -0.29 9.52 25.95
CA PHE A 273 0.21 9.23 27.29
C PHE A 273 0.79 10.49 27.97
N GLN A 274 1.56 11.29 27.25
CA GLN A 274 2.10 12.56 27.76
C GLN A 274 0.97 13.52 28.15
N LEU A 275 -0.04 13.70 27.30
CA LEU A 275 -1.19 14.56 27.58
C LEU A 275 -2.00 14.04 28.77
N TRP A 276 -2.18 12.73 28.89
CA TRP A 276 -2.84 12.12 30.05
C TRP A 276 -2.10 12.42 31.36
N HIS A 277 -0.76 12.33 31.37
CA HIS A 277 0.05 12.68 32.54
C HIS A 277 -0.04 14.17 32.87
N GLN A 278 0.03 15.05 31.87
CA GLN A 278 -0.10 16.50 32.07
C GLN A 278 -1.47 16.86 32.65
N LYS A 279 -2.55 16.28 32.11
CA LYS A 279 -3.91 16.50 32.61
C LYS A 279 -4.10 16.00 34.04
N LYS A 280 -3.55 14.83 34.37
CA LYS A 280 -3.53 14.31 35.73
C LYS A 280 -2.94 15.34 36.71
N ASN A 281 -1.73 15.84 36.41
CA ASN A 281 -1.07 16.83 37.26
C ASN A 281 -1.91 18.11 37.41
N ARG A 282 -2.54 18.57 36.33
CA ARG A 282 -3.40 19.77 36.36
C ARG A 282 -4.66 19.58 37.21
N LEU A 283 -5.27 18.39 37.17
CA LEU A 283 -6.42 18.05 38.02
C LEU A 283 -6.01 17.96 39.50
N GLU A 284 -4.85 17.38 39.80
CA GLU A 284 -4.30 17.33 41.17
C GLU A 284 -4.01 18.73 41.72
N GLN A 285 -3.43 19.62 40.91
CA GLN A 285 -3.23 21.03 41.27
C GLN A 285 -4.55 21.76 41.50
N ASN A 286 -5.58 21.50 40.69
CA ASN A 286 -6.91 22.07 40.89
C ASN A 286 -7.51 21.60 42.23
N LEU A 287 -7.39 20.32 42.57
CA LEU A 287 -7.85 19.80 43.86
C LEU A 287 -7.10 20.46 45.03
N GLN A 288 -5.77 20.56 44.95
CA GLN A 288 -4.97 21.21 45.99
C GLN A 288 -5.38 22.67 46.22
N LEU A 289 -5.61 23.42 45.14
CA LEU A 289 -6.10 24.80 45.23
C LEU A 289 -7.46 24.87 45.94
N ARG A 290 -8.41 23.98 45.60
CA ARG A 290 -9.75 23.99 46.22
C ARG A 290 -9.72 23.60 47.70
N LEU A 291 -8.85 22.67 48.10
CA LEU A 291 -8.65 22.32 49.50
C LEU A 291 -8.08 23.51 50.28
N PHE A 292 -7.08 24.21 49.72
CA PHE A 292 -6.50 25.40 50.33
C PHE A 292 -7.53 26.53 50.53
N GLU A 293 -8.33 26.83 49.51
CA GLU A 293 -9.39 27.83 49.61
C GLU A 293 -10.41 27.47 50.70
N GLN A 294 -10.83 26.21 50.77
CA GLN A 294 -11.76 25.73 51.81
C GLN A 294 -11.20 25.89 53.22
N ASP A 295 -9.90 25.63 53.41
CA ASP A 295 -9.24 25.79 54.71
C ASP A 295 -9.12 27.27 55.10
N CYS A 296 -8.81 28.16 54.14
CA CYS A 296 -8.79 29.61 54.35
C CYS A 296 -10.16 30.14 54.79
N ASP A 297 -11.24 29.69 54.14
CA ASP A 297 -12.60 30.10 54.48
C ASP A 297 -13.00 29.67 55.90
N ARG A 298 -12.62 28.45 56.32
CA ARG A 298 -12.87 27.96 57.69
C ARG A 298 -12.14 28.81 58.73
N VAL A 299 -10.87 29.14 58.47
CA VAL A 299 -10.08 30.00 59.35
C VAL A 299 -10.75 31.37 59.50
N ASN A 300 -11.17 32.00 58.39
CA ASN A 300 -11.86 33.28 58.43
C ASN A 300 -13.19 33.25 59.22
N MET A 301 -13.90 32.12 59.25
CA MET A 301 -15.10 31.97 60.08
C MET A 301 -14.81 31.81 61.57
N ILE A 302 -13.60 31.38 61.95
CA ILE A 302 -13.19 31.23 63.36
C ILE A 302 -12.73 32.57 63.94
N PHE A 303 -12.15 33.44 63.11
CA PHE A 303 -11.54 34.71 63.53
C PHE A 303 -12.42 35.96 63.35
N ASN A 304 -13.64 35.81 62.80
CA ASN A 304 -14.67 36.86 62.75
C ASN A 304 -15.85 36.49 63.66
#